data_AF-A0A2M8QGX9-F1
#
_entry.id   AF-A0A2M8QGX9-F1
#
_cell.length_a   1.000
_cell.length_b   1.000
_cell.length_c   1.000
_cell.angle_alpha   90.00
_cell.angle_beta   90.00
_cell.angle_gamma   90.00
#
_symmetry.space_group_name_H-M   'P 1'
#
loop_
_entity.id
_entity.type
_entity.pdbx_description
1 polymer ?
#
loop_
_entity_poly.entity_id
_entity_poly.type
_entity_poly.pdbx_seq_one_letter_code
_entity_poly.pdbx_strand_id
1 'polypeptide(L)'
;MAFTVSDFHDLVELLEQHPQWRQELRRLVLTDELLDLPRIVRELGDRIAELVEAQKHTDKTIAELVEAQKRTEARLDRVDQQIAELVEAQKRAEARLDRVDQQIAELVEAQKRAEARLDRVDQQIAELVEAQKRAEARLDRVDQQ
;
A
#
# COMPACT_ATOMS: atom_id res chain seq x y z
N MET A 1 2.93 39.50 -78.50
CA MET A 1 3.35 38.15 -78.92
C MET A 1 3.03 37.20 -77.79
N ALA A 2 2.38 36.07 -78.07
CA ALA A 2 2.03 35.08 -77.05
C ALA A 2 3.24 34.16 -76.82
N PHE A 3 3.67 34.00 -75.57
CA PHE A 3 4.69 33.03 -75.20
C PHE A 3 4.10 31.62 -75.40
N THR A 4 4.71 30.83 -76.28
CA THR A 4 4.23 29.49 -76.64
C THR A 4 5.01 28.40 -75.92
N VAL A 5 4.49 27.16 -75.94
CA VAL A 5 5.16 26.00 -75.31
C VAL A 5 6.51 25.70 -75.97
N SER A 6 6.67 25.98 -77.26
CA SER A 6 7.96 25.85 -77.96
C SER A 6 8.98 26.86 -77.42
N ASP A 7 8.57 28.12 -77.21
CA ASP A 7 9.43 29.16 -76.63
C ASP A 7 9.92 28.80 -75.22
N PHE A 8 9.14 28.01 -74.46
CA PHE A 8 9.54 27.50 -73.15
C PHE A 8 10.61 26.39 -73.26
N HIS A 9 10.48 25.47 -74.21
CA HIS A 9 11.47 24.42 -74.42
C HIS A 9 12.80 25.01 -74.92
N ASP A 10 12.74 25.97 -75.84
CA ASP A 10 13.92 26.69 -76.34
C ASP A 10 14.63 27.45 -75.20
N LEU A 11 13.86 28.05 -74.29
CA LEU A 11 14.40 28.70 -73.08
C LEU A 11 15.08 27.68 -72.15
N VAL A 12 14.50 26.50 -71.94
CA VAL A 12 15.12 25.44 -71.13
C VAL A 12 16.43 24.97 -71.74
N GLU A 13 16.48 24.75 -73.05
CA GLU A 13 17.69 24.32 -73.75
C GLU A 13 18.81 25.38 -73.69
N LEU A 14 18.45 26.67 -73.82
CA LEU A 14 19.40 27.78 -73.64
C LEU A 14 19.93 27.88 -72.19
N LEU A 15 19.09 27.61 -71.19
CA LEU A 15 19.50 27.55 -69.78
C LEU A 15 20.36 26.32 -69.45
N GLU A 16 20.33 25.29 -70.31
CA GLU A 16 21.25 24.15 -70.25
C GLU A 16 22.62 24.47 -70.81
N GLN A 17 22.68 25.22 -71.90
CA GLN A 17 23.93 25.62 -72.54
C GLN A 17 24.63 26.77 -71.80
N HIS A 18 23.89 27.59 -71.04
CA HIS A 18 24.43 28.75 -70.31
C HIS A 18 24.21 28.66 -68.79
N PRO A 19 25.19 28.11 -68.03
CA PRO A 19 25.07 27.95 -66.57
C PRO A 19 24.85 29.25 -65.80
N GLN A 20 25.36 30.37 -66.32
CA GLN A 20 25.22 31.69 -65.72
C GLN A 20 23.76 32.18 -65.72
N TRP A 21 23.01 31.95 -66.81
CA TRP A 21 21.60 32.34 -66.91
C TRP A 21 20.71 31.49 -66.03
N ARG A 22 21.04 30.20 -65.88
CA ARG A 22 20.38 29.33 -64.90
C ARG A 22 20.57 29.83 -63.48
N GLN A 23 21.76 30.35 -63.15
CA GLN A 23 22.06 30.89 -61.82
C GLN A 23 21.27 32.19 -61.55
N GLU A 24 21.21 33.10 -62.52
CA GLU A 24 20.41 34.34 -62.42
C GLU A 24 18.90 34.03 -62.33
N LEU A 25 18.39 33.12 -63.16
CA LEU A 25 16.99 32.68 -63.10
C LEU A 25 16.68 31.99 -61.76
N ARG A 26 17.60 31.15 -61.27
CA ARG A 26 17.49 30.53 -59.94
C ARG A 26 17.43 31.60 -58.85
N ARG A 27 18.27 32.64 -58.89
CA ARG A 27 18.25 33.72 -57.89
C ARG A 27 16.95 34.56 -57.93
N LEU A 28 16.36 34.74 -59.12
CA LEU A 28 15.12 35.51 -59.30
C LEU A 28 13.85 34.72 -58.96
N VAL A 29 13.84 33.40 -59.20
CA VAL A 29 12.64 32.55 -59.05
C VAL A 29 12.69 31.68 -57.79
N LEU A 30 13.86 31.16 -57.42
CA LEU A 30 14.10 30.41 -56.19
C LEU A 30 14.92 31.28 -55.23
N THR A 31 14.23 32.05 -54.41
CA THR A 31 14.84 32.75 -53.27
C THR A 31 15.57 31.73 -52.37
N ASP A 32 16.59 32.20 -51.65
CA ASP A 32 17.41 31.34 -50.78
C ASP A 32 16.55 30.55 -49.77
N GLU A 33 15.43 31.12 -49.32
CA GLU A 33 14.44 30.47 -48.44
C GLU A 33 13.81 29.20 -49.04
N LEU A 34 13.51 29.20 -50.35
CA LEU A 34 12.97 28.02 -51.05
C LEU A 34 14.05 26.95 -51.28
N LEU A 35 15.32 27.35 -51.38
CA LEU A 35 16.44 26.42 -51.53
C LEU A 35 16.81 25.73 -50.22
N ASP A 36 16.57 26.39 -49.08
CA ASP A 36 16.83 25.84 -47.74
C ASP A 36 15.69 24.96 -47.21
N LEU A 37 14.48 25.08 -47.76
CA LEU A 37 13.30 24.30 -47.38
C LEU A 37 13.53 22.77 -47.27
N PRO A 38 14.18 22.10 -48.23
CA PRO A 38 14.47 20.66 -48.12
C PRO A 38 15.37 20.32 -46.91
N ARG A 39 16.27 21.23 -46.52
CA ARG A 39 17.09 21.06 -45.31
C ARG A 39 16.23 21.22 -44.06
N ILE A 40 15.40 22.26 -44.00
CA ILE A 40 14.48 22.50 -42.87
C ILE A 40 13.53 21.33 -42.69
N VAL A 41 12.98 20.77 -43.77
CA VAL A 41 12.08 19.60 -43.72
C VAL A 41 12.80 18.37 -43.19
N ARG A 42 14.07 18.14 -43.57
CA ARG A 42 14.88 17.05 -42.98
C ARG A 42 15.13 17.25 -41.50
N GLU A 43 15.57 18.45 -41.09
CA GLU A 43 15.81 18.76 -39.68
C GLU A 43 14.52 18.65 -38.84
N LEU A 44 13.36 19.01 -39.40
CA LEU A 44 12.06 18.80 -38.76
C LEU A 44 11.72 17.31 -38.66
N GLY A 45 11.98 16.53 -39.72
CA GLY A 45 11.77 15.08 -39.71
C GLY A 45 12.60 14.38 -38.64
N ASP A 46 13.87 14.76 -38.50
CA ASP A 46 14.77 14.22 -37.48
C ASP A 46 14.27 14.57 -36.07
N ARG A 47 13.88 15.82 -35.83
CA ARG A 47 13.29 16.25 -34.54
C ARG A 47 11.99 15.51 -34.22
N ILE A 48 11.13 15.28 -35.22
CA ILE A 48 9.90 14.50 -35.03
C ILE A 48 10.24 13.05 -34.65
N ALA A 49 11.24 12.45 -35.29
CA ALA A 49 11.68 11.10 -34.97
C ALA A 49 12.19 11.01 -33.51
N GLU A 50 13.00 11.98 -33.07
CA GLU A 50 13.45 12.08 -31.67
C GLU A 50 12.28 12.20 -30.69
N LEU A 51 11.28 13.04 -31.00
CA LEU A 51 10.09 13.19 -30.17
C LEU A 51 9.26 11.90 -30.08
N VAL A 52 9.12 11.17 -31.19
CA VAL A 52 8.42 9.88 -31.21
C VAL A 52 9.13 8.86 -30.32
N GLU A 53 10.46 8.80 -30.35
CA GLU A 53 11.22 7.89 -29.49
C GLU A 53 11.15 8.30 -28.01
N ALA A 54 11.24 9.61 -27.71
CA ALA A 54 11.04 10.12 -26.35
C ALA A 54 9.62 9.81 -25.83
N GLN A 55 8.60 9.91 -26.69
CA GLN A 55 7.23 9.56 -26.36
C GLN A 55 7.08 8.06 -26.08
N LYS A 56 7.62 7.18 -26.92
CA LYS A 56 7.62 5.73 -26.65
C LYS A 56 8.30 5.37 -25.32
N HIS A 57 9.42 6.03 -25.01
CA HIS A 57 10.11 5.82 -23.74
C HIS A 57 9.25 6.27 -22.55
N THR A 58 8.52 7.37 -22.70
CA THR A 58 7.60 7.89 -21.69
C THR A 58 6.42 6.95 -21.50
N ASP A 59 5.80 6.47 -22.58
CA ASP A 59 4.70 5.50 -22.53
C ASP A 59 5.11 4.21 -21.82
N LYS A 60 6.32 3.72 -22.10
CA LYS A 60 6.89 2.56 -21.40
C LYS A 60 7.04 2.82 -19.90
N THR A 61 7.61 3.96 -19.54
CA THR A 61 7.78 4.35 -18.12
C THR A 61 6.44 4.45 -17.40
N ILE A 62 5.43 5.03 -18.06
CA ILE A 62 4.07 5.12 -17.51
C ILE A 62 3.48 3.71 -17.31
N ALA A 63 3.64 2.80 -18.27
CA ALA A 63 3.15 1.43 -18.12
C ALA A 63 3.81 0.70 -16.94
N GLU A 64 5.12 0.88 -16.74
CA GLU A 64 5.85 0.32 -15.61
C GLU A 64 5.38 0.93 -14.26
N LEU A 65 5.13 2.24 -14.23
CA LEU A 65 4.58 2.92 -13.05
C LEU A 65 3.17 2.44 -12.70
N VAL A 66 2.30 2.25 -13.69
CA VAL A 66 0.94 1.71 -13.49
C VAL A 66 0.99 0.31 -12.90
N GLU A 67 1.90 -0.54 -13.38
CA GLU A 67 2.06 -1.90 -12.83
C GLU A 67 2.64 -1.89 -11.41
N ALA A 68 3.62 -1.02 -11.14
CA ALA A 68 4.15 -0.83 -9.79
C ALA A 68 3.07 -0.31 -8.82
N GLN A 69 2.20 0.58 -9.29
CA GLN A 69 1.06 1.08 -8.52
C GLN A 69 0.07 -0.04 -8.20
N LYS A 70 -0.36 -0.83 -9.20
CA LYS A 70 -1.25 -1.98 -8.99
C LYS A 70 -0.68 -2.98 -7.99
N ARG A 71 0.62 -3.28 -8.07
CA ARG A 71 1.30 -4.15 -7.10
C ARG A 71 1.29 -3.56 -5.70
N THR A 72 1.38 -2.24 -5.57
CA THR A 72 1.33 -1.54 -4.28
C THR A 72 -0.07 -1.57 -3.70
N GLU A 73 -1.10 -1.31 -4.50
CA GLU A 73 -2.52 -1.42 -4.11
C GLU A 73 -2.83 -2.84 -3.61
N ALA A 74 -2.44 -3.87 -4.37
CA ALA A 74 -2.63 -5.26 -3.95
C ALA A 74 -1.88 -5.63 -2.65
N ARG A 75 -0.77 -4.95 -2.33
CA ARG A 75 -0.08 -5.12 -1.05
C ARG A 75 -0.82 -4.42 0.09
N LEU A 76 -1.39 -3.24 -0.16
CA LEU A 76 -2.21 -2.52 0.80
C LEU A 76 -3.46 -3.32 1.16
N ASP A 77 -4.17 -3.87 0.18
CA ASP A 77 -5.35 -4.72 0.43
C ASP A 77 -5.04 -5.91 1.34
N ARG A 78 -3.88 -6.55 1.14
CA ARG A 78 -3.41 -7.65 1.99
C ARG A 78 -3.10 -7.18 3.41
N VAL A 79 -2.48 -6.01 3.56
CA VAL A 79 -2.17 -5.43 4.87
C VAL A 79 -3.46 -5.08 5.61
N ASP A 80 -4.43 -4.48 4.92
CA ASP A 80 -5.74 -4.16 5.50
C ASP A 80 -6.47 -5.42 5.98
N GLN A 81 -6.42 -6.50 5.20
CA GLN A 81 -6.97 -7.79 5.61
C GLN A 81 -6.25 -8.36 6.85
N GLN A 82 -4.92 -8.31 6.89
CA GLN A 82 -4.13 -8.75 8.05
C GLN A 82 -4.44 -7.92 9.31
N ILE A 83 -4.62 -6.60 9.16
CA ILE A 83 -5.00 -5.73 10.27
C ILE A 83 -6.40 -6.10 10.79
N ALA A 84 -7.37 -6.35 9.89
CA ALA A 84 -8.71 -6.78 10.30
C ALA A 84 -8.67 -8.10 11.08
N GLU A 85 -7.88 -9.08 10.64
CA GLU A 85 -7.69 -10.35 11.35
C GLU A 85 -7.04 -10.14 12.73
N LEU A 86 -6.04 -9.27 12.84
CA LEU A 86 -5.41 -8.94 14.11
C LEU A 86 -6.37 -8.25 15.09
N VAL A 87 -7.20 -7.32 14.60
CA VAL A 87 -8.23 -6.65 15.42
C VAL A 87 -9.22 -7.69 15.96
N GLU A 88 -9.69 -8.62 15.14
CA GLU A 88 -10.59 -9.68 15.60
C GLU A 88 -9.91 -10.66 16.57
N ALA A 89 -8.64 -10.99 16.35
CA ALA A 89 -7.87 -11.79 17.30
C ALA A 89 -7.69 -11.08 18.64
N GLN A 90 -7.45 -9.77 18.64
CA GLN A 90 -7.34 -8.94 19.84
C GLN A 90 -8.66 -8.94 20.63
N LYS A 91 -9.80 -8.67 19.98
CA LYS A 91 -11.12 -8.70 20.63
C LYS A 91 -11.42 -10.05 21.28
N ARG A 92 -11.03 -11.16 20.63
CA ARG A 92 -11.19 -12.50 21.21
C ARG A 92 -10.28 -12.71 22.42
N ALA A 93 -9.06 -12.15 22.40
CA ALA A 93 -8.15 -12.21 23.53
C ALA A 93 -8.70 -11.40 24.72
N GLU A 94 -9.19 -10.18 24.47
CA GLU A 94 -9.84 -9.33 25.47
C GLU A 94 -11.03 -10.05 26.10
N ALA A 95 -11.94 -10.60 25.30
CA ALA A 95 -13.08 -11.36 25.80
C ALA A 95 -12.69 -12.61 26.62
N ARG A 96 -11.52 -13.21 26.34
CA ARG A 96 -10.98 -14.31 27.14
C ARG A 96 -10.41 -13.82 28.47
N LEU A 97 -9.74 -12.67 28.47
CA LEU A 97 -9.23 -12.04 29.69
C LEU A 97 -10.39 -11.66 30.62
N ASP A 98 -11.45 -11.04 30.09
CA ASP A 98 -12.64 -10.71 30.90
C ASP A 98 -13.25 -11.94 31.58
N ARG A 99 -13.30 -13.07 30.87
CA ARG A 99 -13.77 -14.35 31.44
C ARG A 99 -12.85 -14.88 32.52
N VAL A 100 -11.53 -14.80 32.32
CA VAL A 100 -10.55 -15.23 33.32
C VAL A 100 -10.66 -14.35 34.57
N ASP A 101 -10.82 -13.04 34.41
CA ASP A 101 -11.00 -12.12 35.53
C ASP A 101 -12.27 -12.43 36.33
N GLN A 102 -13.37 -12.76 35.64
CA GLN A 102 -14.60 -13.22 36.29
C GLN A 102 -14.38 -14.53 37.07
N GLN A 103 -13.72 -15.52 36.47
CA GLN A 103 -13.42 -16.79 37.15
C GLN A 103 -12.52 -16.59 38.37
N ILE A 104 -11.53 -15.70 38.28
CA ILE A 104 -10.66 -15.35 39.42
C ILE A 104 -11.50 -14.71 40.54
N ALA A 105 -12.39 -13.78 40.20
CA ALA A 105 -13.26 -13.15 41.20
C ALA A 105 -14.17 -14.18 41.90
N GLU A 106 -14.74 -15.12 41.16
CA GLU A 106 -15.54 -16.22 41.71
C GLU A 106 -14.70 -17.13 42.63
N LEU A 107 -13.47 -17.46 42.23
CA LEU A 107 -12.56 -18.28 43.05
C LEU A 107 -12.16 -17.57 44.34
N VAL A 108 -11.90 -16.26 44.29
CA VAL A 108 -11.60 -15.44 45.48
C VAL A 108 -12.79 -15.46 46.45
N GLU A 109 -14.02 -15.29 45.95
CA GLU A 109 -15.21 -15.36 46.79
C GLU A 109 -15.47 -16.77 47.36
N ALA A 110 -15.22 -17.82 46.57
CA ALA A 110 -15.29 -19.20 47.05
C ALA A 110 -14.25 -19.48 48.15
N GLN A 111 -13.03 -18.98 47.99
CA GLN A 111 -11.97 -19.09 48.99
C GLN A 111 -12.36 -18.39 50.29
N LYS A 112 -12.82 -17.13 50.25
CA LYS A 112 -13.29 -16.41 51.45
C LYS A 112 -14.39 -17.17 52.19
N ARG A 113 -15.34 -17.79 51.46
CA ARG A 113 -16.38 -18.62 52.06
C ARG A 113 -15.82 -19.89 52.69
N ALA A 114 -14.81 -20.51 52.10
CA ALA A 114 -14.14 -21.66 52.67
C ALA A 114 -13.38 -21.29 53.95
N GLU A 115 -12.64 -20.19 53.94
CA GLU A 115 -11.95 -19.64 55.13
C GLU A 115 -12.94 -19.38 56.27
N ALA A 116 -14.05 -18.68 55.99
CA ALA A 116 -15.08 -18.44 57.00
C ALA A 116 -15.74 -19.72 57.53
N ARG A 117 -15.79 -20.80 56.75
CA ARG A 117 -16.27 -22.10 57.22
C ARG A 117 -15.24 -22.81 58.10
N LEU A 118 -13.96 -22.72 57.76
CA LEU A 118 -12.87 -23.24 58.58
C LEU A 118 -12.85 -22.55 59.95
N ASP A 119 -12.95 -21.21 59.98
CA ASP A 119 -13.01 -20.44 61.24
C ASP A 119 -14.16 -20.92 62.15
N ARG A 120 -15.32 -21.22 61.57
CA ARG A 120 -16.47 -21.77 62.33
C ARG A 120 -16.20 -23.17 62.85
N VAL A 121 -15.60 -24.03 62.04
CA VAL A 121 -15.24 -25.40 62.46
C VAL A 121 -14.22 -25.34 63.58
N ASP A 122 -13.22 -24.47 63.50
CA ASP A 122 -12.21 -24.26 64.55
C ASP A 122 -12.87 -23.81 65.86
N GLN A 123 -13.84 -22.89 65.80
CA GLN A 123 -14.64 -22.48 66.97
C GLN A 123 -15.43 -23.66 67.56
N GLN A 124 -16.11 -24.46 66.74
CA GLN A 124 -16.86 -25.62 67.21
C GLN A 124 -15.96 -26.68 67.85
N ILE A 125 -14.77 -26.91 67.28
CA ILE A 125 -13.78 -27.82 67.86
C ILE A 125 -13.32 -27.30 69.23
N ALA A 126 -13.02 -26.00 69.35
CA ALA A 126 -12.65 -25.40 70.63
C ALA A 126 -13.75 -25.56 71.69
N GLU A 127 -15.01 -25.34 71.32
CA GLU A 127 -16.16 -25.56 72.21
C GLU A 127 -16.31 -27.02 72.63
N LEU A 128 -16.14 -27.97 71.70
CA LEU A 128 -16.20 -29.41 72.00
C LEU A 128 -15.05 -29.85 72.93
N VAL A 129 -13.84 -29.35 72.72
CA VAL A 129 -12.69 -29.61 73.60
C VAL A 129 -12.97 -29.10 75.02
N GLU A 130 -13.53 -27.90 75.16
CA GLU A 130 -13.91 -27.36 76.47
C GLU A 130 -15.06 -28.14 77.11
N ALA A 131 -16.06 -28.58 76.33
CA ALA A 131 -17.14 -29.44 76.81
C ALA A 131 -16.62 -30.81 77.28
N GLN A 132 -15.68 -31.41 76.54
CA GLN A 132 -15.03 -32.67 76.90
C GLN A 132 -14.26 -32.54 78.21
N LYS A 133 -13.39 -31.52 78.36
CA LYS A 133 -12.67 -31.27 79.62
C LYS A 133 -13.61 -31.14 80.82
N ARG A 134 -14.75 -30.44 80.64
CA ARG A 134 -15.77 -30.33 81.69
C ARG A 134 -16.43 -31.66 82.01
N ALA A 135 -16.69 -32.51 81.02
CA ALA A 135 -17.26 -33.83 81.22
C ALA A 135 -16.27 -34.75 81.96
N GLU A 136 -15.00 -34.76 81.56
CA GLU A 136 -13.91 -35.48 82.23
C GLU A 136 -13.79 -35.05 83.69
N ALA A 137 -13.73 -33.75 83.97
CA ALA A 137 -13.66 -33.24 85.34
C ALA A 137 -14.90 -33.58 86.21
N ARG A 138 -16.05 -33.87 85.60
CA ARG A 138 -17.25 -34.33 86.33
C ARG A 138 -17.19 -35.82 86.61
N LEU A 139 -16.70 -36.62 85.67
CA LEU A 139 -16.47 -38.06 85.87
C LEU A 139 -15.47 -38.29 87.00
N ASP A 140 -14.34 -37.58 86.98
CA ASP A 140 -13.32 -37.68 88.05
C ASP A 140 -13.89 -37.38 89.44
N ARG A 141 -14.87 -36.46 89.55
CA ARG A 141 -15.54 -36.16 90.82
C ARG A 141 -16.51 -37.24 91.26
N VAL A 142 -17.22 -37.87 90.32
CA VAL A 142 -18.15 -38.96 90.62
C VAL A 142 -17.37 -40.21 91.06
N ASP A 143 -16.24 -40.50 90.42
CA ASP A 143 -15.38 -41.64 90.77
C ASP A 143 -14.69 -41.48 92.14
N GLN A 144 -14.66 -40.26 92.71
CA GLN A 144 -14.10 -39.95 94.03
C GLN A 144 -15.14 -39.95 95.17
N GLN A 145 -16.44 -40.13 94.89
CA GLN A 145 -17.52 -40.19 95.88
C GLN A 145 -17.94 -41.63 96.18
#